data_AF-A0A957LQP7-F1
#
_entry.id   AF-A0A957LQP7-F1
#
_cell.length_a   1.000
_cell.length_b   1.000
_cell.length_c   1.000
_cell.angle_alpha   90.00
_cell.angle_beta   90.00
_cell.angle_gamma   90.00
#
_symmetry.space_group_name_H-M   'P 1'
#
loop_
_entity.id
_entity.type
_entity.pdbx_description
1 polymer ?
#
loop_
_entity_poly.entity_id
_entity_poly.type
_entity_poly.pdbx_seq_one_letter_code
_entity_poly.pdbx_strand_id
1 'polypeptide(L)'
;MANVTVTIDGQTVSAPAESTILQAAAALGIDIPTICYHEACTSNALCRLCVVEVETQRLLQPACVAQVRDGMVVHTRNERVERSRRTILEMLDSAVDLSEAPEIQAQMADYGVDHSRFPDAERRASPVIDDNPMYVRDYAKCVLCWRCVQVCAEDAQYTFALSFDGRGFETQIGTFFDQPMPETSCVFCGQCVGVCPTGALKPRREWLLEQGKTPDEIMEMTRSERRRRRVKG
;
A
#
# COMPACT_ATOMS: atom_id res chain seq x y z
N MET A 1 -9.84 27.67 14.45
CA MET A 1 -10.21 27.02 13.17
C MET A 1 -11.69 26.72 13.23
N ALA A 2 -12.43 26.90 12.14
CA ALA A 2 -13.87 26.63 12.14
C ALA A 2 -14.09 25.11 12.06
N ASN A 3 -14.87 24.58 12.98
CA ASN A 3 -15.40 23.22 12.83
C ASN A 3 -16.57 23.27 11.85
N VAL A 4 -16.73 22.20 11.09
CA VAL A 4 -17.85 21.98 10.18
C VAL A 4 -18.66 20.78 10.65
N THR A 5 -19.96 20.81 10.37
CA THR A 5 -20.86 19.71 10.70
C THR A 5 -21.13 18.86 9.46
N VAL A 6 -20.91 17.56 9.59
CA VAL A 6 -21.03 16.57 8.49
C VAL A 6 -21.92 15.44 8.95
N THR A 7 -22.72 14.89 8.05
CA THR A 7 -23.49 13.66 8.28
C THR A 7 -22.88 12.52 7.47
N ILE A 8 -22.50 11.43 8.13
CA ILE A 8 -21.92 10.23 7.53
C ILE A 8 -22.79 9.04 7.95
N ASP A 9 -23.40 8.35 6.99
CA ASP A 9 -24.34 7.23 7.20
C ASP A 9 -25.43 7.55 8.25
N GLY A 10 -25.97 8.77 8.19
CA GLY A 10 -27.02 9.25 9.10
C GLY A 10 -26.51 9.72 10.48
N GLN A 11 -25.22 9.56 10.79
CA GLN A 11 -24.61 10.05 12.02
C GLN A 11 -23.93 11.40 11.80
N THR A 12 -24.14 12.35 12.71
CA THR A 12 -23.57 13.69 12.61
C THR A 12 -22.30 13.82 13.43
N VAL A 13 -21.25 14.39 12.85
CA VAL A 13 -19.97 14.69 13.49
C VAL A 13 -19.55 16.13 13.25
N SER A 14 -18.96 16.74 14.28
CA SER A 14 -18.27 18.02 14.16
C SER A 14 -16.77 17.78 14.07
N ALA A 15 -16.15 18.22 12.99
CA ALA A 15 -14.72 18.05 12.75
C ALA A 15 -14.09 19.36 12.27
N PRO A 16 -12.77 19.57 12.46
CA PRO A 16 -12.06 20.68 11.83
C PRO A 16 -12.26 20.66 10.31
N ALA A 17 -12.41 21.83 9.69
CA ALA A 17 -12.61 21.94 8.23
C ALA A 17 -11.47 21.28 7.38
N GLU A 18 -10.26 21.19 7.94
CA GLU A 18 -9.11 20.57 7.29
C GLU A 18 -9.11 19.03 7.37
N SER A 19 -9.98 18.45 8.21
CA SER A 19 -10.06 17.00 8.35
C SER A 19 -10.57 16.34 7.08
N THR A 20 -10.03 15.16 6.78
CA THR A 20 -10.52 14.34 5.68
C THR A 20 -11.82 13.63 6.08
N ILE A 21 -12.61 13.22 5.09
CA ILE A 21 -13.81 12.39 5.32
C ILE A 21 -13.43 11.10 6.05
N LEU A 22 -12.27 10.49 5.73
CA LEU A 22 -11.77 9.30 6.41
C LEU A 22 -11.57 9.53 7.91
N GLN A 23 -10.97 10.66 8.30
CA GLN A 23 -10.78 11.01 9.71
C GLN A 23 -12.12 11.29 10.42
N ALA A 24 -13.05 11.97 9.75
CA ALA A 24 -14.37 12.26 10.30
C ALA A 24 -15.20 10.96 10.49
N ALA A 25 -15.11 10.01 9.56
CA ALA A 25 -15.75 8.70 9.68
C ALA A 25 -15.15 7.86 10.82
N ALA A 26 -13.82 7.86 10.95
CA ALA A 26 -13.13 7.16 12.04
C ALA A 26 -13.55 7.69 13.43
N ALA A 27 -13.79 8.99 13.57
CA ALA A 27 -14.29 9.59 14.81
C ALA A 27 -15.71 9.12 15.20
N LEU A 28 -16.49 8.61 14.23
CA LEU A 28 -17.80 7.99 14.43
C LEU A 28 -17.73 6.47 14.58
N GLY A 29 -16.53 5.88 14.53
CA GLY A 29 -16.36 4.42 14.51
C GLY A 29 -16.79 3.77 13.19
N ILE A 30 -16.94 4.55 12.12
CA ILE A 30 -17.25 4.04 10.78
C ILE A 30 -15.92 3.71 10.08
N ASP A 31 -15.71 2.43 9.79
CA ASP A 31 -14.53 1.97 9.08
C ASP A 31 -14.70 2.13 7.56
N ILE A 32 -13.74 2.81 6.93
CA ILE A 32 -13.67 2.96 5.47
C ILE A 32 -12.38 2.28 5.02
N PRO A 33 -12.46 1.24 4.16
CA PRO A 33 -11.29 0.44 3.81
C PRO A 33 -10.26 1.26 3.03
N THR A 34 -8.99 1.02 3.31
CA THR A 34 -7.87 1.66 2.61
C THR A 34 -6.76 0.65 2.29
N ILE A 35 -5.99 0.91 1.23
CA ILE A 35 -4.77 0.14 0.89
C ILE A 35 -3.56 1.07 0.76
N CYS A 36 -3.70 2.24 0.12
CA CYS A 36 -2.57 3.17 -0.04
C CYS A 36 -2.41 4.17 1.11
N TYR A 37 -3.47 4.43 1.87
CA TYR A 37 -3.41 5.31 3.03
C TYR A 37 -2.69 4.60 4.19
N HIS A 38 -1.78 5.30 4.85
CA HIS A 38 -1.15 4.88 6.09
C HIS A 38 -0.89 6.14 6.91
N GLU A 39 -1.04 6.10 8.23
CA GLU A 39 -0.93 7.29 9.09
C GLU A 39 0.44 7.99 9.01
N ALA A 40 1.49 7.20 8.78
CA ALA A 40 2.87 7.68 8.60
C ALA A 40 3.21 8.10 7.16
N CYS A 41 2.25 8.10 6.23
CA CYS A 41 2.46 8.47 4.83
C CYS A 41 1.48 9.55 4.39
N THR A 42 1.94 10.46 3.54
CA THR A 42 1.07 11.41 2.85
C THR A 42 0.05 10.63 1.99
N SER A 43 -1.20 11.07 1.96
CA SER A 43 -2.25 10.36 1.22
C SER A 43 -2.34 10.86 -0.23
N ASN A 44 -2.18 9.97 -1.21
CA ASN A 44 -2.23 10.31 -2.65
C ASN A 44 -3.53 9.85 -3.36
N ALA A 45 -4.46 9.21 -2.63
CA ALA A 45 -5.71 8.67 -3.18
C ALA A 45 -5.54 7.74 -4.41
N LEU A 46 -4.50 6.92 -4.41
CA LEU A 46 -4.10 6.06 -5.54
C LEU A 46 -5.00 4.84 -5.71
N CYS A 47 -5.20 4.06 -4.64
CA CYS A 47 -5.90 2.77 -4.71
C CYS A 47 -7.41 2.89 -4.94
N ARG A 48 -8.00 4.07 -4.68
CA ARG A 48 -9.43 4.36 -4.78
C ARG A 48 -10.36 3.46 -3.95
N LEU A 49 -9.85 2.60 -3.06
CA LEU A 49 -10.70 1.74 -2.24
C LEU A 49 -11.53 2.55 -1.21
N CYS A 50 -10.97 3.65 -0.71
CA CYS A 50 -11.62 4.52 0.27
C CYS A 50 -12.71 5.43 -0.30
N VAL A 51 -13.17 5.18 -1.53
CA VAL A 51 -14.18 6.04 -2.15
C VAL A 51 -15.50 5.98 -1.39
N VAL A 52 -16.17 7.13 -1.30
CA VAL A 52 -17.49 7.31 -0.69
C VAL A 52 -18.38 8.15 -1.60
N GLU A 53 -19.69 8.04 -1.44
CA GLU A 53 -20.64 8.90 -2.14
C GLU A 53 -20.92 10.16 -1.32
N VAL A 54 -20.89 11.32 -1.97
CA VAL A 54 -21.29 12.60 -1.39
C VAL A 54 -22.44 13.12 -2.23
N GLU A 55 -23.60 13.38 -1.62
CA GLU A 55 -24.87 13.63 -2.36
C GLU A 55 -24.77 14.76 -3.39
N THR A 56 -24.02 15.81 -3.07
CA THR A 56 -23.84 16.98 -3.94
C THR A 56 -22.85 16.75 -5.09
N GLN A 57 -22.20 15.58 -5.14
CA GLN A 57 -21.12 15.30 -6.07
C GLN A 57 -21.46 14.14 -7.01
N ARG A 58 -21.25 14.38 -8.30
CA ARG A 58 -21.50 13.38 -9.33
C ARG A 58 -20.53 12.19 -9.23
N LEU A 59 -19.28 12.39 -8.80
CA LEU A 59 -18.26 11.34 -8.73
C LEU A 59 -18.04 10.90 -7.29
N LEU A 60 -17.70 9.62 -7.09
CA LEU A 60 -17.30 9.12 -5.77
C LEU A 60 -15.99 9.78 -5.33
N GLN A 61 -15.97 10.25 -4.08
CA GLN A 61 -14.87 11.01 -3.51
C GLN A 61 -13.93 10.12 -2.72
N PRO A 62 -12.60 10.27 -2.86
CA PRO A 62 -11.64 9.52 -2.06
C PRO A 62 -11.62 10.05 -0.63
N ALA A 63 -12.13 9.26 0.32
CA ALA A 63 -12.25 9.72 1.71
C ALA A 63 -10.90 10.10 2.35
N CYS A 64 -9.79 9.50 1.89
CA CYS A 64 -8.46 9.70 2.46
C CYS A 64 -7.78 11.04 2.10
N VAL A 65 -8.37 11.84 1.22
CA VAL A 65 -7.88 13.19 0.86
C VAL A 65 -8.97 14.24 0.75
N ALA A 66 -10.22 13.84 0.46
CA ALA A 66 -11.33 14.77 0.38
C ALA A 66 -11.61 15.36 1.77
N GLN A 67 -11.55 16.68 1.87
CA GLN A 67 -11.84 17.41 3.11
C GLN A 67 -13.34 17.50 3.36
N VAL A 68 -13.71 17.52 4.63
CA VAL A 68 -15.08 17.76 5.06
C VAL A 68 -15.54 19.19 4.77
N ARG A 69 -16.83 19.38 4.51
CA ARG A 69 -17.46 20.70 4.35
C ARG A 69 -18.75 20.75 5.15
N ASP A 70 -19.12 21.95 5.57
CA ASP A 70 -20.34 22.13 6.35
C ASP A 70 -21.58 21.71 5.55
N GLY A 71 -22.48 20.96 6.21
CA GLY A 71 -23.68 20.42 5.59
C GLY A 71 -23.42 19.26 4.61
N MET A 72 -22.21 18.70 4.56
CA MET A 72 -21.91 17.55 3.71
C MET A 72 -22.62 16.29 4.21
N VAL A 73 -23.26 15.55 3.29
CA VAL A 73 -23.88 14.26 3.54
C VAL A 73 -23.13 13.18 2.75
N VAL A 74 -22.60 12.19 3.48
CA VAL A 74 -21.72 11.13 2.96
C VAL A 74 -22.37 9.77 3.22
N HIS A 75 -22.34 8.92 2.20
CA HIS A 75 -22.72 7.51 2.28
C HIS A 75 -21.49 6.64 2.05
N THR A 76 -21.09 5.86 3.05
CA THR A 76 -19.89 5.02 2.99
C THR A 76 -20.15 3.62 2.44
N ARG A 77 -21.41 3.17 2.46
CA ARG A 77 -21.91 1.93 1.88
C ARG A 77 -23.24 2.16 1.16
N ASN A 78 -23.24 1.94 -0.15
CA ASN A 78 -24.42 1.85 -0.99
C ASN A 78 -24.06 1.10 -2.27
N GLU A 79 -25.03 0.79 -3.13
CA GLU A 79 -24.80 -0.02 -4.35
C GLU A 79 -23.64 0.52 -5.20
N ARG A 80 -23.51 1.84 -5.30
CA ARG A 80 -22.49 2.48 -6.13
C ARG A 80 -21.09 2.36 -5.53
N VAL A 81 -20.95 2.59 -4.23
CA VAL A 81 -19.68 2.45 -3.50
C VAL A 81 -19.24 0.99 -3.46
N GLU A 82 -20.15 0.09 -3.10
CA GLU A 82 -19.94 -1.37 -3.04
C GLU A 82 -19.46 -1.91 -4.39
N ARG A 83 -20.15 -1.56 -5.48
CA ARG A 83 -19.76 -1.95 -6.84
C ARG A 83 -18.37 -1.42 -7.21
N SER A 84 -18.04 -0.18 -6.85
CA SER A 84 -16.73 0.41 -7.12
C SER A 84 -15.62 -0.32 -6.38
N ARG A 85 -15.79 -0.56 -5.07
CA ARG A 85 -14.79 -1.24 -4.23
C ARG A 85 -14.55 -2.67 -4.69
N ARG A 86 -15.63 -3.43 -4.92
CA ARG A 86 -15.55 -4.79 -5.48
C ARG A 86 -14.80 -4.82 -6.81
N THR A 87 -15.11 -3.91 -7.74
CA THR A 87 -14.42 -3.85 -9.05
C THR A 87 -12.93 -3.57 -8.91
N ILE A 88 -12.54 -2.67 -8.00
CA ILE A 88 -11.12 -2.37 -7.73
C ILE A 88 -10.41 -3.61 -7.19
N LEU A 89 -11.03 -4.31 -6.24
CA LEU A 89 -10.45 -5.51 -5.64
C LEU A 89 -10.33 -6.66 -6.65
N GLU A 90 -11.34 -6.88 -7.49
CA GLU A 90 -11.29 -7.88 -8.58
C GLU A 90 -10.16 -7.57 -9.58
N MET A 91 -9.94 -6.29 -9.92
CA MET A 91 -8.83 -5.89 -10.78
C MET A 91 -7.48 -6.17 -10.12
N LEU A 92 -7.33 -5.85 -8.83
CA LEU A 92 -6.11 -6.12 -8.08
C LEU A 92 -5.82 -7.62 -8.00
N ASP A 93 -6.82 -8.42 -7.64
CA ASP A 93 -6.72 -9.88 -7.53
C ASP A 93 -6.34 -10.56 -8.85
N SER A 94 -6.86 -10.04 -9.97
CA SER A 94 -6.54 -10.55 -11.30
C SER A 94 -5.10 -10.25 -11.76
N ALA A 95 -4.49 -9.17 -11.25
CA ALA A 95 -3.23 -8.65 -11.76
C ALA A 95 -2.03 -8.87 -10.82
N VAL A 96 -2.25 -9.08 -9.52
CA VAL A 96 -1.21 -9.11 -8.49
C VAL A 96 -1.37 -10.37 -7.63
N ASP A 97 -0.25 -10.93 -7.16
CA ASP A 97 -0.30 -11.96 -6.11
C ASP A 97 -0.61 -11.33 -4.75
N LEU A 98 -1.81 -11.59 -4.23
CA LEU A 98 -2.31 -11.09 -2.95
C LEU A 98 -2.28 -12.15 -1.84
N SER A 99 -1.57 -13.27 -2.05
CA SER A 99 -1.51 -14.39 -1.10
C SER A 99 -0.99 -13.99 0.29
N GLU A 100 -0.17 -12.95 0.37
CA GLU A 100 0.43 -12.44 1.61
C GLU A 100 -0.14 -11.08 2.05
N ALA A 101 -1.34 -10.74 1.58
CA ALA A 101 -2.01 -9.48 1.89
C ALA A 101 -3.30 -9.72 2.72
N PRO A 102 -3.20 -10.12 4.00
CA PRO A 102 -4.36 -10.56 4.78
C PRO A 102 -5.45 -9.49 4.94
N GLU A 103 -5.08 -8.21 5.07
CA GLU A 103 -6.04 -7.10 5.12
C GLU A 103 -6.82 -6.95 3.82
N ILE A 104 -6.13 -7.08 2.67
CA ILE A 104 -6.76 -7.02 1.34
C ILE A 104 -7.63 -8.27 1.13
N GLN A 105 -7.19 -9.45 1.56
CA GLN A 105 -7.99 -10.67 1.51
C GLN A 105 -9.28 -10.55 2.33
N ALA A 106 -9.22 -9.95 3.52
CA ALA A 106 -10.40 -9.67 4.33
C ALA A 106 -11.36 -8.69 3.61
N GLN A 107 -10.81 -7.65 2.96
CA GLN A 107 -11.61 -6.74 2.13
C GLN A 107 -12.24 -7.48 0.93
N MET A 108 -11.51 -8.37 0.26
CA MET A 108 -12.07 -9.17 -0.85
C MET A 108 -13.25 -10.05 -0.40
N ALA A 109 -13.13 -10.65 0.79
CA ALA A 109 -14.20 -11.43 1.39
C ALA A 109 -15.42 -10.56 1.75
N ASP A 110 -15.20 -9.40 2.37
CA ASP A 110 -16.26 -8.45 2.77
C ASP A 110 -17.06 -7.94 1.56
N TYR A 111 -16.38 -7.57 0.46
CA TYR A 111 -17.01 -7.03 -0.74
C TYR A 111 -17.49 -8.10 -1.74
N GLY A 112 -17.30 -9.39 -1.45
CA GLY A 112 -17.75 -10.50 -2.29
C GLY A 112 -17.16 -10.46 -3.70
N VAL A 113 -15.83 -10.41 -3.77
CA VAL A 113 -15.05 -10.40 -5.03
C VAL A 113 -15.28 -11.66 -5.86
N ASP A 114 -15.51 -11.49 -7.17
CA ASP A 114 -15.46 -12.58 -8.14
C ASP A 114 -14.05 -12.72 -8.72
N HIS A 115 -13.31 -13.71 -8.22
CA HIS A 115 -11.95 -14.06 -8.66
C HIS A 115 -11.84 -14.41 -10.15
N SER A 116 -12.97 -14.73 -10.81
CA SER A 116 -13.02 -15.12 -12.22
C SER A 116 -13.45 -13.99 -13.17
N ARG A 117 -13.73 -12.79 -12.64
CA ARG A 117 -14.28 -11.66 -13.42
C ARG A 117 -13.38 -11.21 -14.58
N PHE A 118 -12.06 -11.30 -14.41
CA PHE A 118 -11.08 -10.91 -15.41
C PHE A 118 -10.15 -12.09 -15.74
N PRO A 119 -10.64 -13.11 -16.48
CA PRO A 119 -9.89 -14.34 -16.71
C PRO A 119 -8.69 -14.15 -17.65
N ASP A 120 -8.76 -13.13 -18.53
CA ASP A 120 -7.71 -12.81 -19.51
C ASP A 120 -6.73 -11.75 -18.98
N ALA A 121 -6.80 -11.38 -17.70
CA ALA A 121 -5.91 -10.38 -17.12
C ALA A 121 -4.47 -10.91 -17.08
N GLU A 122 -3.54 -10.08 -17.55
CA GLU A 122 -2.12 -10.36 -17.40
C GLU A 122 -1.70 -10.12 -15.94
N ARG A 123 -1.12 -11.14 -15.31
CA ARG A 123 -0.52 -11.01 -13.98
C ARG A 123 0.85 -10.37 -14.10
N ARG A 124 1.15 -9.46 -13.18
CA ARG A 124 2.51 -8.91 -13.02
C ARG A 124 3.45 -10.05 -12.65
N ALA A 125 4.48 -10.22 -13.46
CA ALA A 125 5.57 -11.13 -13.19
C ALA A 125 6.86 -10.32 -13.09
N SER A 126 7.49 -10.34 -11.92
CA SER A 126 8.81 -9.77 -11.70
C SER A 126 9.66 -10.80 -10.97
N PRO A 127 10.94 -10.96 -11.33
CA PRO A 127 11.85 -11.75 -10.50
C PRO A 127 11.96 -11.14 -9.11
N VAL A 128 12.11 -12.00 -8.09
CA VAL A 128 12.43 -11.56 -6.74
C VAL A 128 13.85 -11.03 -6.72
N ILE A 129 14.04 -9.84 -6.15
CA ILE A 129 15.35 -9.20 -5.99
C ILE A 129 15.85 -9.41 -4.57
N ASP A 130 16.89 -10.23 -4.43
CA ASP A 130 17.66 -10.45 -3.19
C ASP A 130 19.08 -9.86 -3.36
N ASP A 131 19.20 -8.54 -3.22
CA ASP A 131 20.43 -7.77 -3.49
C ASP A 131 21.06 -7.16 -2.23
N ASN A 132 20.46 -7.40 -1.06
CA ASN A 132 20.86 -6.81 0.21
C ASN A 132 20.51 -7.74 1.39
N PRO A 133 21.19 -7.61 2.54
CA PRO A 133 21.02 -8.57 3.64
C PRO A 133 19.76 -8.35 4.48
N MET A 134 18.97 -7.29 4.22
CA MET A 134 17.90 -6.85 5.13
C MET A 134 16.51 -7.29 4.68
N TYR A 135 16.17 -7.09 3.40
CA TYR A 135 14.85 -7.40 2.87
C TYR A 135 14.92 -7.78 1.39
N VAL A 136 13.95 -8.57 0.94
CA VAL A 136 13.76 -8.91 -0.47
C VAL A 136 12.68 -8.03 -1.09
N ARG A 137 12.75 -7.87 -2.42
CA ARG A 137 11.75 -7.15 -3.21
C ARG A 137 11.07 -8.12 -4.16
N ASP A 138 9.80 -8.40 -3.90
CA ASP A 138 8.94 -9.28 -4.71
C ASP A 138 7.82 -8.43 -5.32
N TYR A 139 8.11 -7.80 -6.46
CA TYR A 139 7.17 -6.86 -7.08
C TYR A 139 6.01 -7.53 -7.82
N ALA A 140 5.99 -8.86 -7.94
CA ALA A 140 4.80 -9.59 -8.35
C ALA A 140 3.65 -9.45 -7.33
N LYS A 141 3.98 -9.13 -6.07
CA LYS A 141 3.03 -8.82 -4.99
C LYS A 141 2.77 -7.33 -4.80
N CYS A 142 3.38 -6.45 -5.59
CA CYS A 142 3.27 -5.00 -5.39
C CYS A 142 1.98 -4.45 -6.00
N VAL A 143 1.15 -3.81 -5.17
CA VAL A 143 -0.09 -3.11 -5.60
C VAL A 143 0.12 -1.62 -5.93
N LEU A 144 1.39 -1.18 -6.05
CA LEU A 144 1.75 0.22 -6.31
C LEU A 144 1.06 1.23 -5.38
N CYS A 145 0.99 0.90 -4.08
CA CYS A 145 0.39 1.79 -3.07
C CYS A 145 1.25 3.03 -2.73
N TRP A 146 2.50 3.04 -3.17
CA TRP A 146 3.52 4.09 -2.99
C TRP A 146 3.98 4.36 -1.55
N ARG A 147 3.37 3.73 -0.54
CA ARG A 147 3.75 3.87 0.87
C ARG A 147 5.27 3.74 1.09
N CYS A 148 5.92 2.78 0.44
CA CYS A 148 7.38 2.56 0.55
C CYS A 148 8.23 3.72 0.00
N VAL A 149 7.85 4.29 -1.14
CA VAL A 149 8.54 5.46 -1.74
C VAL A 149 8.35 6.68 -0.86
N GLN A 150 7.14 6.86 -0.34
CA GLN A 150 6.75 7.97 0.51
C GLN A 150 7.55 8.06 1.81
N VAL A 151 7.59 6.97 2.60
CA VAL A 151 8.40 6.93 3.83
C VAL A 151 9.90 6.99 3.57
N CYS A 152 10.36 6.51 2.40
CA CYS A 152 11.76 6.63 2.00
C CYS A 152 12.14 8.08 1.64
N ALA A 153 11.16 8.85 1.19
CA ALA A 153 11.24 10.26 0.84
C ALA A 153 10.86 11.16 2.04
N GLU A 154 10.07 12.19 1.80
CA GLU A 154 9.81 13.30 2.73
C GLU A 154 8.99 12.91 3.97
N ASP A 155 8.25 11.81 3.92
CA ASP A 155 7.37 11.43 5.04
C ASP A 155 8.15 10.86 6.23
N ALA A 156 9.39 10.39 6.04
CA ALA A 156 10.22 9.95 7.18
C ALA A 156 11.74 10.09 7.00
N GLN A 157 12.33 9.62 5.89
CA GLN A 157 13.77 9.38 5.82
C GLN A 157 14.58 10.40 5.01
N TYR A 158 13.97 11.08 4.04
CA TYR A 158 14.64 12.01 3.12
C TYR A 158 15.83 11.37 2.36
N THR A 159 15.77 10.06 2.13
CA THR A 159 16.83 9.32 1.42
C THR A 159 16.55 9.13 -0.06
N PHE A 160 15.28 9.02 -0.45
CA PHE A 160 14.84 8.84 -1.84
C PHE A 160 15.50 7.64 -2.54
N ALA A 161 15.82 6.57 -1.79
CA ALA A 161 16.45 5.36 -2.33
C ALA A 161 15.50 4.52 -3.20
N LEU A 162 14.19 4.60 -2.94
CA LEU A 162 13.14 3.99 -3.74
C LEU A 162 12.44 5.06 -4.58
N SER A 163 12.19 4.75 -5.84
CA SER A 163 11.48 5.63 -6.78
C SER A 163 10.57 4.82 -7.70
N PHE A 164 9.94 5.48 -8.67
CA PHE A 164 9.14 4.85 -9.70
C PHE A 164 9.97 4.64 -10.96
N ASP A 165 9.78 3.49 -11.59
CA ASP A 165 10.28 3.18 -12.91
C ASP A 165 9.13 2.73 -13.82
N GLY A 166 9.28 2.90 -15.13
CA GLY A 166 8.25 2.57 -16.12
C GLY A 166 7.02 3.50 -16.09
N ARG A 167 6.00 3.16 -16.89
CA ARG A 167 4.72 3.89 -16.97
C ARG A 167 3.55 2.95 -17.21
N GLY A 168 2.39 3.32 -16.69
CA GLY A 168 1.15 2.59 -16.92
C GLY A 168 1.18 1.21 -16.27
N PHE A 169 0.90 0.17 -17.06
CA PHE A 169 0.94 -1.21 -16.57
C PHE A 169 2.36 -1.62 -16.13
N GLU A 170 3.38 -1.17 -16.88
CA GLU A 170 4.81 -1.45 -16.63
C GLU A 170 5.40 -0.65 -15.46
N THR A 171 4.61 0.14 -14.73
CA THR A 171 5.14 0.87 -13.57
C THR A 171 5.58 -0.10 -12.47
N GLN A 172 6.78 0.09 -11.95
CA GLN A 172 7.35 -0.67 -10.84
C GLN A 172 8.07 0.25 -9.85
N ILE A 173 8.38 -0.26 -8.65
CA ILE A 173 9.22 0.47 -7.69
C ILE A 173 10.68 0.16 -8.02
N GLY A 174 11.45 1.17 -8.38
CA GLY A 174 12.86 1.04 -8.75
C GLY A 174 13.81 1.62 -7.72
N THR A 175 15.10 1.44 -7.98
CA THR A 175 16.19 2.22 -7.38
C THR A 175 16.78 3.13 -8.45
N PHE A 176 17.56 4.14 -8.04
CA PHE A 176 18.23 5.01 -9.00
C PHE A 176 19.18 4.19 -9.91
N PHE A 177 18.98 4.27 -11.23
CA PHE A 177 19.69 3.47 -12.25
C PHE A 177 19.72 1.95 -12.00
N ASP A 178 18.65 1.40 -11.41
CA ASP A 178 18.52 -0.03 -11.09
C ASP A 178 19.71 -0.59 -10.28
N GLN A 179 20.38 0.28 -9.54
CA GLN A 179 21.52 -0.12 -8.72
C GLN A 179 21.07 -1.03 -7.56
N PRO A 180 21.90 -2.00 -7.15
CA PRO A 180 21.65 -2.78 -5.96
C PRO A 180 21.41 -1.88 -4.75
N MET A 181 20.50 -2.25 -3.85
CA MET A 181 20.15 -1.43 -2.68
C MET A 181 21.37 -0.91 -1.88
N PRO A 182 22.45 -1.68 -1.64
CA PRO A 182 23.65 -1.20 -0.95
C PRO A 182 24.44 -0.12 -1.67
N GLU A 183 24.20 0.09 -2.97
CA GLU A 183 24.85 1.11 -3.80
C GLU A 183 23.96 2.36 -3.98
N THR A 184 22.81 2.39 -3.30
CA THR A 184 21.88 3.53 -3.26
C THR A 184 22.07 4.38 -2.00
N SER A 185 21.25 5.42 -1.85
CA SER A 185 21.16 6.23 -0.62
C SER A 185 20.46 5.52 0.55
N CYS A 186 20.08 4.25 0.42
CA CYS A 186 19.37 3.51 1.46
C CYS A 186 20.22 3.35 2.73
N VAL A 187 19.65 3.74 3.87
CA VAL A 187 20.25 3.56 5.21
C VAL A 187 19.74 2.32 5.94
N PHE A 188 18.93 1.48 5.28
CA PHE A 188 18.35 0.25 5.83
C PHE A 188 17.52 0.45 7.12
N CYS A 189 16.75 1.54 7.21
CA CYS A 189 15.88 1.84 8.36
C CYS A 189 14.65 0.93 8.50
N GLY A 190 14.30 0.15 7.46
CA GLY A 190 13.19 -0.80 7.48
C GLY A 190 11.78 -0.22 7.40
N GLN A 191 11.62 1.11 7.33
CA GLN A 191 10.30 1.76 7.30
C GLN A 191 9.47 1.34 6.07
N CYS A 192 10.11 1.21 4.90
CA CYS A 192 9.43 0.76 3.68
C CYS A 192 8.85 -0.67 3.80
N VAL A 193 9.55 -1.55 4.52
CA VAL A 193 9.09 -2.91 4.83
C VAL A 193 7.91 -2.85 5.79
N GLY A 194 7.99 -2.01 6.83
CA GLY A 194 6.95 -1.87 7.84
C GLY A 194 5.60 -1.35 7.32
N VAL A 195 5.61 -0.51 6.27
CA VAL A 195 4.37 0.05 5.69
C VAL A 195 3.82 -0.75 4.51
N CYS A 196 4.52 -1.81 4.05
CA CYS A 196 4.12 -2.58 2.88
C CYS A 196 2.87 -3.45 3.19
N PRO A 197 1.75 -3.28 2.45
CA PRO A 197 0.52 -4.02 2.76
C PRO A 197 0.44 -5.44 2.19
N THR A 198 1.40 -5.86 1.36
CA THR A 198 1.27 -7.08 0.52
C THR A 198 2.44 -8.05 0.59
N GLY A 199 3.45 -7.77 1.43
CA GLY A 199 4.67 -8.58 1.46
C GLY A 199 5.62 -8.36 0.27
N ALA A 200 5.31 -7.42 -0.64
CA ALA A 200 6.20 -7.07 -1.75
C ALA A 200 7.59 -6.58 -1.28
N LEU A 201 7.66 -6.00 -0.08
CA LEU A 201 8.90 -5.79 0.65
C LEU A 201 8.83 -6.63 1.92
N LYS A 202 9.70 -7.63 2.05
CA LYS A 202 9.66 -8.61 3.15
C LYS A 202 11.03 -8.74 3.80
N PRO A 203 11.13 -8.83 5.15
CA PRO A 203 12.39 -9.15 5.82
C PRO A 203 13.03 -10.40 5.22
N ARG A 204 14.30 -10.31 4.83
CA ARG A 204 14.97 -11.39 4.10
C ARG A 204 15.01 -12.69 4.90
N ARG A 205 15.19 -12.57 6.22
CA ARG A 205 15.19 -13.71 7.13
C ARG A 205 13.86 -14.47 7.11
N GLU A 206 12.74 -13.75 7.11
CA GLU A 206 11.40 -14.34 7.04
C GLU A 206 11.20 -15.08 5.72
N TRP A 207 11.53 -14.42 4.61
CA TRP A 207 11.48 -15.03 3.27
C TRP A 207 12.33 -16.32 3.15
N LEU A 208 13.54 -16.33 3.72
CA LEU A 208 14.39 -17.53 3.72
C LEU A 208 13.79 -18.68 4.55
N LEU A 209 13.17 -18.38 5.69
CA LEU A 209 12.50 -19.39 6.51
C LEU A 209 11.32 -20.03 5.76
N GLU A 210 10.53 -19.22 5.05
CA GLU A 210 9.42 -19.70 4.22
C GLU A 210 9.88 -20.61 3.07
N GLN A 211 11.12 -20.42 2.58
CA GLN A 211 11.77 -21.32 1.62
C GLN A 211 12.36 -22.59 2.25
N GLY A 212 12.12 -22.81 3.54
CA GLY A 212 12.59 -23.98 4.26
C GLY A 212 14.05 -23.91 4.70
N LYS A 213 14.68 -22.73 4.68
CA LYS A 213 16.02 -22.55 5.27
C LYS A 213 15.93 -22.57 6.79
N THR A 214 16.90 -23.23 7.41
CA THR A 214 17.06 -23.24 8.86
C THR A 214 17.72 -21.95 9.36
N PRO A 215 17.51 -21.55 10.63
CA PRO A 215 18.20 -20.41 11.22
C PRO A 215 19.74 -20.46 11.10
N ASP A 216 20.33 -21.66 11.18
CA ASP A 216 21.78 -21.86 11.08
C ASP A 216 22.29 -21.59 9.65
N GLU A 217 21.60 -22.11 8.63
CA GLU A 217 21.92 -21.83 7.23
C GLU A 217 21.85 -20.32 6.93
N ILE A 218 20.83 -19.63 7.44
CA ILE A 218 20.66 -18.18 7.25
C ILE A 218 21.82 -17.40 7.91
N MET A 219 22.25 -17.81 9.11
CA MET A 219 23.39 -17.21 9.78
C MET A 219 24.69 -17.41 9.01
N GLU A 220 24.91 -18.60 8.45
CA GLU A 220 26.08 -18.90 7.62
C GLU A 220 26.10 -18.08 6.33
N MET A 221 24.97 -17.95 5.64
CA MET A 221 24.84 -17.10 4.45
C MET A 221 25.28 -15.66 4.75
N THR A 222 24.76 -15.09 5.84
CA THR A 222 25.09 -13.72 6.28
C THR A 222 26.58 -13.56 6.61
N ARG A 223 27.19 -14.56 7.27
CA ARG A 223 28.63 -14.57 7.59
C ARG A 223 29.49 -14.69 6.34
N SER A 224 29.08 -15.51 5.37
CA SER A 224 29.79 -15.73 4.12
C SER A 224 29.81 -14.47 3.24
N GLU A 225 28.70 -13.74 3.17
CA GLU A 225 28.58 -12.47 2.45
C GLU A 225 29.49 -11.39 3.05
N ARG A 226 29.53 -11.28 4.39
CA ARG A 226 30.46 -10.39 5.11
C ARG A 226 31.92 -10.71 4.79
N ARG A 227 32.27 -12.00 4.72
CA ARG A 227 33.64 -12.45 4.39
C ARG A 227 34.00 -12.10 2.95
N ARG A 228 33.09 -12.29 1.99
CA ARG A 228 33.30 -11.92 0.58
C ARG A 228 33.50 -10.41 0.40
N ARG A 229 32.73 -9.58 1.11
CA ARG A 229 32.89 -8.11 1.08
C ARG A 229 34.24 -7.65 1.64
N ARG A 230 34.74 -8.28 2.71
CA ARG A 230 36.08 -7.99 3.27
C ARG A 230 37.26 -8.35 2.36
N VAL A 231 37.07 -9.28 1.42
CA VAL A 231 38.14 -9.72 0.50
C VAL A 231 38.18 -8.86 -0.78
N LYS A 232 37.08 -8.16 -1.10
CA LYS A 232 36.99 -7.28 -2.28
C LYS A 232 37.25 -5.79 -1.97
N GLY A 233 37.37 -5.42 -0.70
CA GLY A 233 37.65 -4.06 -0.24
C GLY A 233 39.13 -3.83 0.04
#